data_AF-A0A1I7TTE1-F1
#
_entry.id   AF-A0A1I7TTE1-F1
#
_cell.length_a   1.000
_cell.length_b   1.000
_cell.length_c   1.000
_cell.angle_alpha   90.00
_cell.angle_beta   90.00
_cell.angle_gamma   90.00
#
_symmetry.space_group_name_H-M   'P 1'
#
loop_
_entity.id
_entity.type
_entity.pdbx_description
1 polymer ?
#
loop_
_entity_poly.entity_id
_entity_poly.type
_entity_poly.pdbx_seq_one_letter_code
_entity_poly.pdbx_strand_id
1 'polypeptide(L)'
;MEKLITPINAQLGLNGQSYEDPLQKFSEYTTLSMMVEGNGFKSFKYFDHLRKEIRLWMLGNAENAQEAKNLLSESLRDNYKVCVHTTQKTHANFTIKAIAKLLAHYTKEKERVMLVLSTTNPGFSRQVFEDFRIKSFDIEKFSLINSPPELQLTFSRIYCDVVFVTFPYSTFGWWMGYLARNENSPVFYFDPEIFPELQGKVDSNDFLPPQWKKITRKMQ
;
A
#
# COMPACT_ATOMS: atom_id res chain seq x y z
N MET A 1 2.21 -45.12 -11.41
CA MET A 1 2.76 -44.27 -12.48
C MET A 1 2.30 -42.86 -12.20
N GLU A 2 3.10 -42.06 -11.48
CA GLU A 2 2.85 -40.62 -11.37
C GLU A 2 3.08 -40.00 -12.75
N LYS A 3 2.04 -39.40 -13.34
CA LYS A 3 2.23 -38.56 -14.51
C LYS A 3 3.04 -37.35 -14.05
N LEU A 4 4.28 -37.21 -14.53
CA LEU A 4 4.99 -35.94 -14.45
C LEU A 4 4.11 -34.90 -15.15
N ILE A 5 3.49 -34.02 -14.37
CA ILE A 5 2.80 -32.85 -14.90
C ILE A 5 3.89 -31.84 -15.21
N THR A 6 4.41 -31.86 -16.45
CA THR A 6 5.32 -30.82 -16.91
C THR A 6 4.50 -29.53 -17.03
N PRO A 7 4.80 -28.48 -16.24
CA PRO A 7 4.06 -27.23 -16.33
C PRO A 7 4.27 -26.62 -17.72
N ILE A 8 3.20 -26.09 -18.31
CA ILE A 8 3.34 -25.26 -19.50
C ILE A 8 3.87 -23.90 -19.07
N ASN A 9 4.97 -23.46 -19.69
CA ASN A 9 5.48 -22.11 -19.52
C ASN A 9 4.60 -21.15 -20.30
N ALA A 10 3.92 -20.28 -19.56
CA ALA A 10 3.00 -19.28 -20.10
C ALA A 10 3.49 -17.88 -19.76
N GLN A 11 3.11 -16.88 -20.56
CA GLN A 11 3.53 -15.49 -20.37
C GLN A 11 2.35 -14.54 -20.12
N LEU A 12 2.43 -13.69 -19.11
CA LEU A 12 1.39 -12.71 -18.76
C LEU A 12 1.99 -11.35 -18.36
N GLY A 13 1.34 -10.25 -18.73
CA GLY A 13 1.84 -8.91 -18.45
C GLY A 13 3.09 -8.55 -19.25
N LEU A 14 3.20 -9.05 -20.49
CA LEU A 14 4.28 -8.67 -21.41
C LEU A 14 3.76 -7.62 -22.41
N ASN A 15 4.56 -6.58 -22.63
CA ASN A 15 4.34 -5.50 -23.61
C ASN A 15 3.24 -4.49 -23.29
N GLY A 16 3.58 -3.43 -22.53
CA GLY A 16 2.89 -2.13 -22.55
C GLY A 16 1.42 -2.09 -22.08
N GLN A 17 0.75 -3.23 -21.95
CA GLN A 17 -0.60 -3.37 -21.44
C GLN A 17 -0.56 -3.51 -19.92
N SER A 18 -1.48 -2.80 -19.27
CA SER A 18 -1.63 -2.81 -17.81
C SER A 18 -2.31 -4.08 -17.30
N TYR A 19 -3.20 -4.69 -18.09
CA TYR A 19 -3.93 -5.92 -17.76
C TYR A 19 -4.23 -6.77 -19.00
N GLU A 20 -4.05 -8.09 -18.89
CA GLU A 20 -4.46 -9.11 -19.86
C GLU A 20 -5.35 -10.12 -19.11
N ASP A 21 -6.53 -10.47 -19.63
CA ASP A 21 -7.41 -11.44 -18.96
C ASP A 21 -6.79 -12.85 -18.99
N PRO A 22 -6.38 -13.43 -17.85
CA PRO A 22 -5.76 -14.75 -17.82
C PRO A 22 -6.71 -15.87 -18.25
N LEU A 23 -8.02 -15.73 -17.97
CA LEU A 23 -9.01 -16.73 -18.33
C LEU A 23 -9.21 -16.78 -19.84
N GLN A 24 -9.20 -15.62 -20.49
CA GLN A 24 -9.22 -15.55 -21.95
C GLN A 24 -7.91 -16.10 -22.53
N LYS A 25 -6.76 -15.63 -22.03
CA LYS A 25 -5.43 -15.96 -22.57
C LYS A 25 -5.06 -17.44 -22.44
N PHE A 26 -5.53 -18.10 -21.37
CA PHE A 26 -5.20 -19.48 -21.07
C PHE A 26 -6.41 -20.42 -21.09
N SER A 27 -7.48 -20.04 -21.79
CA SER A 27 -8.72 -20.83 -21.90
C SER A 27 -8.48 -22.27 -22.39
N GLU A 28 -7.51 -22.47 -23.29
CA GLU A 28 -7.13 -23.78 -23.83
C GLU A 28 -6.35 -24.66 -22.84
N TYR A 29 -5.85 -24.09 -21.73
CA TYR A 29 -5.00 -24.76 -20.74
C TYR A 29 -5.69 -24.94 -19.38
N THR A 30 -7.01 -24.74 -19.32
CA THR A 30 -7.82 -24.74 -18.08
C THR A 30 -7.74 -26.03 -17.25
N THR A 31 -7.35 -27.16 -17.85
CA THR A 31 -7.20 -28.46 -17.17
C THR A 31 -5.76 -28.81 -16.81
N LEU A 32 -4.79 -27.91 -17.02
CA LEU A 32 -3.36 -28.16 -16.84
C LEU A 32 -2.75 -27.25 -15.78
N SER A 33 -1.75 -27.77 -15.05
CA SER A 33 -0.91 -26.93 -14.20
C SER A 33 0.00 -26.07 -15.07
N MET A 34 0.00 -24.76 -14.85
CA MET A 34 0.80 -23.80 -15.61
C MET A 34 1.82 -23.09 -14.72
N MET A 35 3.00 -22.83 -15.28
CA MET A 35 3.95 -21.89 -14.71
C MET A 35 3.85 -20.60 -15.53
N VAL A 36 3.36 -19.53 -14.92
CA VAL A 36 3.21 -18.24 -15.61
C VAL A 36 4.40 -17.36 -15.27
N GLU A 37 5.23 -17.09 -16.27
CA GLU A 37 6.23 -16.04 -16.23
C GLU A 37 5.56 -14.72 -16.61
N GLY A 38 5.83 -13.64 -15.87
CA GLY A 38 5.21 -12.37 -16.18
C GLY A 38 5.94 -11.18 -15.63
N ASN A 39 5.94 -10.08 -16.40
CA ASN A 39 6.56 -8.84 -15.95
C ASN A 39 5.58 -8.02 -15.12
N GLY A 40 5.52 -8.38 -13.84
CA GLY A 40 5.13 -7.46 -12.78
C GLY A 40 3.65 -7.33 -12.50
N PHE A 41 2.77 -8.24 -12.98
CA PHE A 41 1.33 -8.34 -12.64
C PHE A 41 0.73 -7.02 -12.11
N LYS A 42 0.86 -5.96 -12.92
CA LYS A 42 0.79 -4.59 -12.39
C LYS A 42 -0.64 -4.19 -12.07
N SER A 43 -1.63 -4.96 -12.51
CA SER A 43 -3.03 -4.69 -12.25
C SER A 43 -3.54 -5.41 -11.01
N PHE A 44 -4.31 -4.70 -10.19
CA PHE A 44 -5.04 -5.31 -9.07
C PHE A 44 -6.02 -6.41 -9.55
N LYS A 45 -6.52 -6.30 -10.79
CA LYS A 45 -7.52 -7.22 -11.38
C LYS A 45 -7.05 -8.68 -11.42
N TYR A 46 -5.74 -8.92 -11.48
CA TYR A 46 -5.18 -10.27 -11.42
C TYR A 46 -5.47 -10.96 -10.08
N PHE A 47 -5.61 -10.19 -9.00
CA PHE A 47 -5.56 -10.70 -7.64
C PHE A 47 -6.74 -10.28 -6.77
N ASP A 48 -7.62 -9.42 -7.26
CA ASP A 48 -8.72 -8.86 -6.46
C ASP A 48 -9.66 -9.96 -5.93
N HIS A 49 -9.90 -10.99 -6.73
CA HIS A 49 -10.69 -12.16 -6.33
C HIS A 49 -10.00 -13.04 -5.26
N LEU A 50 -8.67 -12.95 -5.12
CA LEU A 50 -7.87 -13.65 -4.10
C LEU A 50 -7.44 -12.71 -2.96
N ARG A 51 -8.04 -11.53 -2.87
CA ARG A 51 -7.58 -10.49 -1.93
C ARG A 51 -7.59 -10.98 -0.49
N LYS A 52 -8.59 -11.75 -0.09
CA LYS A 52 -8.72 -12.28 1.27
C LYS A 52 -7.61 -13.27 1.58
N GLU A 53 -7.33 -14.18 0.66
CA GLU A 53 -6.29 -15.20 0.73
C GLU A 53 -4.92 -14.55 0.79
N ILE A 54 -4.63 -13.61 -0.11
CA ILE A 54 -3.36 -12.87 -0.11
C ILE A 54 -3.15 -12.14 1.22
N ARG A 55 -4.19 -11.51 1.77
CA ARG A 55 -4.11 -10.82 3.06
C ARG A 55 -3.90 -11.77 4.24
N LEU A 56 -4.27 -13.04 4.12
CA LEU A 56 -3.97 -14.08 5.11
C LEU A 56 -2.55 -14.60 4.95
N TRP A 57 -2.13 -14.89 3.71
CA TRP A 57 -0.77 -15.36 3.40
C TRP A 57 0.30 -14.33 3.79
N MET A 58 0.01 -13.05 3.57
CA MET A 58 0.93 -11.94 3.84
C MET A 58 0.93 -11.46 5.30
N LEU A 59 0.18 -12.09 6.21
CA LEU A 59 0.32 -11.84 7.65
C LEU A 59 1.66 -12.37 8.19
N GLY A 60 2.34 -13.23 7.42
CA GLY A 60 3.57 -13.89 7.83
C GLY A 60 3.31 -15.03 8.81
N ASN A 61 4.38 -15.56 9.39
CA ASN A 61 4.27 -16.53 10.48
C ASN A 61 3.97 -15.83 11.82
N ALA A 62 3.73 -16.61 12.88
CA ALA A 62 3.42 -16.08 14.20
C ALA A 62 4.54 -15.17 14.77
N GLU A 63 5.80 -15.41 14.39
CA GLU A 63 6.96 -14.64 14.83
C GLU A 63 6.97 -13.24 14.22
N ASN A 64 6.83 -13.12 12.88
CA ASN A 64 6.74 -11.81 12.22
C ASN A 64 5.55 -10.99 12.74
N ALA A 65 4.40 -11.65 12.95
CA ALA A 65 3.22 -10.99 13.50
C ALA A 65 3.47 -10.49 14.93
N GLN A 66 4.19 -11.25 15.76
CA GLN A 66 4.54 -10.85 17.11
C GLN A 66 5.59 -9.72 17.13
N GLU A 67 6.59 -9.80 16.27
CA GLU A 67 7.61 -8.75 16.11
C GLU A 67 6.94 -7.43 15.68
N ALA A 68 6.02 -7.47 14.71
CA ALA A 68 5.29 -6.28 14.27
C ALA A 68 4.44 -5.71 15.40
N LYS A 69 3.85 -6.56 16.26
CA LYS A 69 3.11 -6.12 17.45
C LYS A 69 4.00 -5.46 18.49
N ASN A 70 5.24 -5.92 18.63
CA ASN A 70 6.22 -5.42 19.59
C ASN A 70 6.84 -4.07 19.18
N LEU A 71 6.67 -3.63 17.93
CA LEU A 71 7.07 -2.28 17.50
C LEU A 71 6.34 -1.16 18.27
N LEU A 72 5.17 -1.45 18.84
CA LEU A 72 4.40 -0.52 19.67
C LEU A 72 4.23 -1.06 21.08
N SER A 73 4.32 -0.16 22.05
CA SER A 73 3.87 -0.44 23.42
C SER A 73 2.37 -0.75 23.42
N GLU A 74 1.92 -1.54 24.39
CA GLU A 74 0.53 -1.98 24.51
C GLU A 74 -0.45 -0.80 24.51
N SER A 75 -0.09 0.28 25.21
CA SER A 75 -0.90 1.50 25.29
C SER A 75 -1.14 2.17 23.93
N LEU A 76 -0.32 1.92 22.91
CA LEU A 76 -0.42 2.54 21.59
C LEU A 76 -1.11 1.64 20.55
N ARG A 77 -1.28 0.34 20.84
CA ARG A 77 -1.79 -0.66 19.89
C ARG A 77 -3.22 -0.38 19.44
N ASP A 78 -4.03 0.23 20.29
CA ASP A 78 -5.44 0.54 20.01
C ASP A 78 -5.68 1.94 19.42
N ASN A 79 -4.63 2.78 19.28
CA ASN A 79 -4.77 4.06 18.58
C ASN A 79 -5.24 3.84 17.14
N TYR A 80 -6.08 4.75 16.63
CA TYR A 80 -6.47 4.81 15.23
C TYR A 80 -5.28 5.31 14.39
N LYS A 81 -4.73 4.45 13.54
CA LYS A 81 -3.46 4.69 12.86
C LYS A 81 -3.67 5.16 11.43
N VAL A 82 -3.22 6.39 11.17
CA VAL A 82 -3.05 6.95 9.83
C VAL A 82 -1.63 6.65 9.39
N CYS A 83 -1.46 5.64 8.56
CA CYS A 83 -0.17 5.24 8.02
C CYS A 83 0.11 5.94 6.71
N VAL A 84 1.30 6.49 6.55
CA VAL A 84 1.71 7.19 5.33
C VAL A 84 2.98 6.54 4.79
N HIS A 85 2.90 6.08 3.54
CA HIS A 85 4.06 5.58 2.81
C HIS A 85 4.65 6.68 1.92
N THR A 86 5.97 6.85 2.01
CA THR A 86 6.70 7.90 1.33
C THR A 86 7.96 7.36 0.67
N THR A 87 8.32 7.94 -0.47
CA THR A 87 9.52 7.62 -1.24
C THR A 87 10.36 8.87 -1.50
N GLN A 88 11.54 8.73 -2.10
CA GLN A 88 12.36 9.86 -2.57
C GLN A 88 11.62 10.76 -3.59
N LYS A 89 10.62 10.24 -4.30
CA LYS A 89 9.81 11.01 -5.26
C LYS A 89 8.66 11.78 -4.60
N THR A 90 8.52 11.69 -3.28
CA THR A 90 7.43 12.35 -2.54
C THR A 90 7.53 13.87 -2.65
N HIS A 91 6.45 14.52 -3.06
CA HIS A 91 6.35 15.98 -3.00
C HIS A 91 6.12 16.44 -1.54
N ALA A 92 7.20 16.86 -0.86
CA ALA A 92 7.23 17.15 0.57
C ALA A 92 6.09 18.06 1.07
N ASN A 93 6.01 19.30 0.58
CA ASN A 93 5.03 20.28 1.07
C ASN A 93 3.58 19.83 0.81
N PHE A 94 3.33 19.24 -0.37
CA PHE A 94 2.01 18.75 -0.73
C PHE A 94 1.59 17.56 0.14
N THR A 95 2.54 16.67 0.43
CA THR A 95 2.36 15.55 1.37
C THR A 95 1.98 16.03 2.75
N ILE A 96 2.71 16.97 3.32
CA ILE A 96 2.41 17.51 4.65
C ILE A 96 1.00 18.15 4.67
N LYS A 97 0.63 18.90 3.62
CA LYS A 97 -0.73 19.47 3.51
C LYS A 97 -1.79 18.38 3.48
N ALA A 98 -1.58 17.30 2.73
CA ALA A 98 -2.51 16.17 2.64
C ALA A 98 -2.62 15.41 3.97
N ILE A 99 -1.49 15.14 4.65
CA ILE A 99 -1.46 14.54 5.98
C ILE A 99 -2.27 15.40 6.96
N ALA A 100 -2.03 16.71 7.00
CA ALA A 100 -2.76 17.62 7.88
C ALA A 100 -4.28 17.59 7.62
N LYS A 101 -4.72 17.50 6.35
CA LYS A 101 -6.14 17.36 6.01
C LYS A 101 -6.72 16.02 6.47
N LEU A 102 -5.98 14.91 6.32
CA LEU A 102 -6.40 13.60 6.82
C LEU A 102 -6.50 13.59 8.35
N LEU A 103 -5.50 14.15 9.05
CA LEU A 103 -5.51 14.28 10.50
C LEU A 103 -6.69 15.13 10.97
N ALA A 104 -6.93 16.29 10.35
CA ALA A 104 -8.07 17.16 10.68
C ALA A 104 -9.45 16.47 10.55
N HIS A 105 -9.55 15.47 9.67
CA HIS A 105 -10.75 14.66 9.55
C HIS A 105 -10.81 13.60 10.65
N TYR A 106 -9.77 12.77 10.79
CA TYR A 106 -9.81 11.64 11.72
C TYR A 106 -9.73 12.03 13.20
N THR A 107 -9.09 13.14 13.56
CA THR A 107 -9.07 13.62 14.95
C THR A 107 -10.42 14.18 15.41
N LYS A 108 -11.34 14.47 14.48
CA LYS A 108 -12.74 14.80 14.82
C LYS A 108 -13.59 13.56 15.06
N GLU A 109 -13.23 12.45 14.45
CA GLU A 109 -14.02 11.20 14.48
C GLU A 109 -13.47 10.17 15.47
N LYS A 110 -12.22 10.31 15.90
CA LYS A 110 -11.48 9.33 16.70
C LYS A 110 -10.76 10.05 17.84
N GLU A 111 -10.88 9.52 19.05
CA GLU A 111 -10.29 10.11 20.25
C GLU A 111 -8.75 10.02 20.25
N ARG A 112 -8.20 8.89 19.81
CA ARG A 112 -6.77 8.58 19.88
C ARG A 112 -6.21 8.28 18.51
N VAL A 113 -5.71 9.31 17.83
CA VAL A 113 -5.09 9.17 16.51
C VAL A 113 -3.57 9.04 16.65
N MET A 114 -2.99 8.20 15.80
CA MET A 114 -1.55 8.07 15.64
C MET A 114 -1.17 8.26 14.17
N LEU A 115 -0.17 9.10 13.92
CA LEU A 115 0.48 9.21 12.62
C LEU A 115 1.66 8.24 12.56
N VAL A 116 1.63 7.34 11.59
CA VAL A 116 2.74 6.40 11.32
C VAL A 116 3.37 6.73 9.98
N LEU A 117 4.68 6.92 9.94
CA LEU A 117 5.42 7.15 8.70
C LEU A 117 6.26 5.93 8.33
N SER A 118 6.01 5.38 7.14
CA SER A 118 6.95 4.53 6.41
C SER A 118 7.66 5.41 5.37
N THR A 119 8.97 5.53 5.49
CA THR A 119 9.78 6.40 4.64
C THR A 119 11.10 5.75 4.33
N THR A 120 11.64 6.06 3.15
CA THR A 120 13.02 5.75 2.77
C THR A 120 13.98 6.90 3.10
N ASN A 121 13.49 8.01 3.66
CA ASN A 121 14.26 9.21 3.97
C ASN A 121 14.04 9.64 5.45
N PRO A 122 15.03 9.46 6.34
CA PRO A 122 14.93 9.86 7.75
C PRO A 122 14.66 11.35 7.95
N GLY A 123 15.28 12.20 7.12
CA GLY A 123 15.09 13.65 7.17
C GLY A 123 13.63 14.04 6.89
N PHE A 124 12.93 13.26 6.08
CA PHE A 124 11.52 13.52 5.77
C PHE A 124 10.60 13.24 6.97
N SER A 125 10.83 12.15 7.73
CA SER A 125 10.04 11.89 8.96
C SER A 125 10.16 13.05 9.94
N ARG A 126 11.38 13.54 10.16
CA ARG A 126 11.64 14.69 11.01
C ARG A 126 10.91 15.94 10.51
N GLN A 127 11.03 16.23 9.21
CA GLN A 127 10.34 17.35 8.58
C GLN A 127 8.82 17.30 8.81
N VAL A 128 8.19 16.14 8.64
CA VAL A 128 6.74 15.98 8.86
C VAL A 128 6.38 16.17 10.34
N PHE A 129 7.12 15.55 11.26
CA PHE A 129 6.81 15.61 12.69
C PHE A 129 7.04 16.99 13.32
N GLU A 130 7.98 17.76 12.76
CA GLU A 130 8.31 19.11 13.21
C GLU A 130 7.48 20.21 12.53
N ASP A 131 6.78 19.92 11.42
CA ASP A 131 5.95 20.90 10.71
C ASP A 131 4.80 21.41 11.58
N PHE A 132 4.60 22.74 11.59
CA PHE A 132 3.59 23.40 12.43
C PHE A 132 2.17 22.91 12.13
N ARG A 133 1.87 22.51 10.89
CA ARG A 133 0.56 21.98 10.47
C ARG A 133 0.27 20.61 11.05
N ILE A 134 1.30 19.86 11.44
CA ILE A 134 1.18 18.54 12.07
C ILE A 134 1.27 18.66 13.58
N LYS A 135 2.14 19.53 14.09
CA LYS A 135 2.28 19.83 15.52
C LYS A 135 1.02 20.40 16.17
N SER A 136 0.13 21.02 15.39
CA SER A 136 -1.16 21.52 15.89
C SER A 136 -2.12 20.41 16.34
N PHE A 137 -1.84 19.15 16.01
CA PHE A 137 -2.64 18.01 16.44
C PHE A 137 -2.00 17.34 17.66
N ASP A 138 -2.81 17.07 18.68
CA ASP A 138 -2.44 16.24 19.82
C ASP A 138 -2.59 14.76 19.42
N ILE A 139 -1.52 14.21 18.85
CA ILE A 139 -1.47 12.85 18.31
C ILE A 139 -0.13 12.19 18.59
N GLU A 140 -0.17 10.87 18.66
CA GLU A 140 1.04 10.05 18.71
C GLU A 140 1.71 9.98 17.35
N LYS A 141 3.05 9.89 17.33
CA LYS A 141 3.85 9.89 16.11
C LYS A 141 4.84 8.73 16.14
N PHE A 142 4.86 7.93 15.09
CA PHE A 142 5.74 6.76 15.00
C PHE A 142 6.37 6.63 13.62
N SER A 143 7.63 6.20 13.55
CA SER A 143 8.37 6.02 12.30
C SER A 143 8.81 4.57 12.15
N LEU A 144 8.43 3.95 11.05
CA LEU A 144 8.79 2.58 10.67
C LEU A 144 10.15 2.49 9.97
N ILE A 145 10.89 3.59 9.87
CA ILE A 145 12.11 3.68 9.07
C ILE A 145 13.20 2.65 9.41
N ASN A 146 13.28 2.25 10.68
CA ASN A 146 14.26 1.28 11.16
C ASN A 146 13.75 -0.17 11.07
N SER A 147 12.50 -0.39 10.66
CA SER A 147 11.91 -1.71 10.49
C SER A 147 12.18 -2.22 9.08
N PRO A 148 12.47 -3.52 8.91
CA PRO A 148 12.68 -4.07 7.57
C PRO A 148 11.36 -4.11 6.76
N PRO A 149 11.42 -4.12 5.41
CA PRO A 149 10.24 -3.98 4.55
C PRO A 149 9.09 -4.97 4.86
N GLU A 150 9.41 -6.23 5.10
CA GLU A 150 8.47 -7.29 5.46
C GLU A 150 7.74 -7.00 6.77
N LEU A 151 8.45 -6.45 7.76
CA LEU A 151 7.87 -6.08 9.04
C LEU A 151 6.96 -4.86 8.90
N GLN A 152 7.30 -3.92 8.02
CA GLN A 152 6.45 -2.76 7.72
C GLN A 152 5.14 -3.16 7.01
N LEU A 153 5.19 -4.13 6.09
CA LEU A 153 3.99 -4.68 5.45
C LEU A 153 3.13 -5.43 6.47
N THR A 154 3.75 -6.24 7.33
CA THR A 154 3.07 -6.96 8.43
C THR A 154 2.44 -5.98 9.42
N PHE A 155 3.16 -4.92 9.79
CA PHE A 155 2.63 -3.83 10.60
C PHE A 155 1.41 -3.21 9.94
N SER A 156 1.48 -2.94 8.63
CA SER A 156 0.33 -2.39 7.90
C SER A 156 -0.89 -3.29 7.95
N ARG A 157 -0.68 -4.59 7.80
CA ARG A 157 -1.71 -5.63 7.91
C ARG A 157 -2.38 -5.70 9.27
N ILE A 158 -1.63 -5.44 10.33
CA ILE A 158 -2.12 -5.55 11.71
C ILE A 158 -2.75 -4.23 12.18
N TYR A 159 -2.18 -3.09 11.78
CA TYR A 159 -2.40 -1.83 12.48
C TYR A 159 -2.89 -0.66 11.63
N CYS A 160 -2.62 -0.61 10.33
CA CYS A 160 -2.96 0.58 9.56
C CYS A 160 -4.47 0.64 9.26
N ASP A 161 -5.19 1.45 10.03
CA ASP A 161 -6.62 1.68 9.83
C ASP A 161 -6.87 2.47 8.54
N VAL A 162 -5.97 3.42 8.24
CA VAL A 162 -5.94 4.22 7.01
C VAL A 162 -4.53 4.19 6.43
N VAL A 163 -4.42 4.08 5.10
CA VAL A 163 -3.13 4.17 4.40
C VAL A 163 -3.16 5.34 3.42
N PHE A 164 -2.06 6.09 3.37
CA PHE A 164 -1.85 7.14 2.38
C PHE A 164 -0.55 6.89 1.62
N VAL A 165 -0.67 6.66 0.32
CA VAL A 165 0.45 6.40 -0.60
C VAL A 165 0.80 7.67 -1.35
N THR A 166 1.94 8.29 -1.02
CA THR A 166 2.33 9.58 -1.62
C THR A 166 2.91 9.45 -3.02
N PHE A 167 3.29 8.25 -3.44
CA PHE A 167 3.77 7.97 -4.79
C PHE A 167 3.00 6.78 -5.34
N PRO A 168 1.98 7.00 -6.20
CA PRO A 168 1.02 5.97 -6.58
C PRO A 168 1.65 4.82 -7.38
N TYR A 169 2.82 5.02 -7.97
CA TYR A 169 3.57 3.97 -8.69
C TYR A 169 4.51 3.17 -7.78
N SER A 170 4.48 3.38 -6.46
CA SER A 170 5.27 2.59 -5.52
C SER A 170 4.64 1.21 -5.34
N THR A 171 5.30 0.14 -5.80
CA THR A 171 4.88 -1.24 -5.53
C THR A 171 4.79 -1.51 -4.03
N PHE A 172 5.75 -1.02 -3.24
CA PHE A 172 5.73 -1.17 -1.79
C PHE A 172 4.54 -0.45 -1.15
N GLY A 173 4.31 0.82 -1.52
CA GLY A 173 3.15 1.58 -1.03
C GLY A 173 1.82 0.95 -1.43
N TRP A 174 1.75 0.40 -2.64
CA TRP A 174 0.61 -0.35 -3.11
C TRP A 174 0.33 -1.56 -2.21
N TRP A 175 1.34 -2.38 -1.91
CA TRP A 175 1.17 -3.51 -1.00
C TRP A 175 0.79 -3.08 0.41
N MET A 176 1.35 -1.98 0.91
CA MET A 176 0.96 -1.41 2.20
C MET A 176 -0.53 -1.04 2.22
N GLY A 177 -1.04 -0.38 1.18
CA GLY A 177 -2.46 -0.07 1.06
C GLY A 177 -3.35 -1.32 0.92
N TYR A 178 -2.93 -2.25 0.06
CA TYR A 178 -3.69 -3.47 -0.22
C TYR A 178 -3.83 -4.37 1.00
N LEU A 179 -2.79 -4.40 1.84
CA LEU A 179 -2.71 -5.16 3.06
C LEU A 179 -3.26 -4.44 4.29
N ALA A 180 -3.69 -3.17 4.23
CA ALA A 180 -4.20 -2.40 5.39
C ALA A 180 -5.15 -3.18 6.32
N ARG A 181 -5.25 -2.78 7.60
CA ARG A 181 -5.86 -3.58 8.69
C ARG A 181 -7.16 -4.29 8.34
N ASN A 182 -8.10 -3.59 7.72
CA ASN A 182 -9.37 -4.15 7.28
C ASN A 182 -9.46 -4.17 5.75
N GLU A 183 -10.28 -5.07 5.20
CA GLU A 183 -10.48 -5.15 3.75
C GLU A 183 -11.01 -3.83 3.15
N ASN A 184 -11.79 -3.11 3.95
CA ASN A 184 -12.39 -1.82 3.62
C ASN A 184 -11.66 -0.64 4.26
N SER A 185 -10.43 -0.84 4.77
CA SER A 185 -9.60 0.27 5.26
C SER A 185 -9.45 1.34 4.17
N PRO A 186 -9.69 2.64 4.47
CA PRO A 186 -9.50 3.69 3.49
C PRO A 186 -8.05 3.78 3.03
N VAL A 187 -7.84 3.71 1.71
CA VAL A 187 -6.54 3.96 1.10
C VAL A 187 -6.63 5.20 0.24
N PHE A 188 -5.75 6.15 0.51
CA PHE A 188 -5.60 7.37 -0.26
C PHE A 188 -4.31 7.30 -1.08
N TYR A 189 -4.31 7.93 -2.25
CA TYR A 189 -3.11 8.05 -3.07
C TYR A 189 -3.09 9.39 -3.79
N PHE A 190 -1.90 9.91 -4.07
CA PHE A 190 -1.79 11.09 -4.91
C PHE A 190 -2.18 10.82 -6.35
N ASP A 191 -2.86 11.79 -6.96
CA ASP A 191 -3.20 11.76 -8.38
C ASP A 191 -1.95 11.44 -9.22
N PRO A 192 -1.92 10.35 -9.99
CA PRO A 192 -0.79 10.00 -10.84
C PRO A 192 -0.39 11.11 -11.82
N GLU A 193 -1.31 12.00 -12.19
CA GLU A 193 -1.03 13.16 -13.03
C GLU A 193 -0.03 14.14 -12.42
N ILE A 194 0.16 14.11 -11.09
CA ILE A 194 1.13 14.93 -10.36
C ILE A 194 2.58 14.56 -10.73
N PHE A 195 2.79 13.36 -11.29
CA PHE A 195 4.07 12.78 -11.67
C PHE A 195 4.16 12.65 -13.21
N PRO A 196 4.36 13.77 -13.94
CA PRO A 196 4.31 13.80 -15.40
C PRO A 196 5.33 12.88 -16.08
N GLU A 197 6.46 12.59 -15.43
CA GLU A 197 7.52 11.73 -15.96
C GLU A 197 7.12 10.25 -16.10
N LEU A 198 5.95 9.89 -15.56
CA LEU A 198 5.36 8.55 -15.59
C LEU A 198 4.00 8.50 -16.28
N GLN A 199 3.49 9.63 -16.79
CA GLN A 199 2.26 9.65 -17.57
C GLN A 199 2.40 8.75 -18.82
N GLY A 200 1.37 7.97 -19.11
CA GLY A 200 1.32 7.04 -20.25
C GLY A 200 2.11 5.73 -20.07
N LYS A 201 2.81 5.52 -18.94
CA LYS A 201 3.56 4.27 -18.68
C LYS A 201 2.75 3.19 -17.97
N VAL A 202 1.68 3.58 -17.29
CA VAL A 202 0.78 2.68 -16.54
C VAL A 202 -0.63 3.29 -16.57
N ASP A 203 -1.63 2.52 -16.96
CA ASP A 203 -3.03 2.91 -16.77
C ASP A 203 -3.38 2.83 -15.28
N SER A 204 -3.64 3.99 -14.67
CA SER A 204 -4.00 4.06 -13.26
C SER A 204 -5.31 3.34 -12.92
N ASN A 205 -6.23 3.21 -13.88
CA ASN A 205 -7.51 2.52 -13.69
C ASN A 205 -7.35 1.00 -13.60
N ASP A 206 -6.25 0.48 -14.13
CA ASP A 206 -5.90 -0.94 -14.03
C ASP A 206 -4.98 -1.22 -12.85
N PHE A 207 -4.12 -0.27 -12.49
CA PHE A 207 -3.12 -0.43 -11.43
C PHE A 207 -3.71 -0.32 -10.03
N LEU A 208 -4.61 0.63 -9.80
CA LEU A 208 -5.12 0.95 -8.47
C LEU A 208 -6.55 0.39 -8.28
N PRO A 209 -6.85 -0.24 -7.13
CA PRO A 209 -8.21 -0.67 -6.83
C PRO A 209 -9.20 0.51 -6.86
N PRO A 210 -10.41 0.35 -7.45
CA PRO A 210 -11.36 1.43 -7.69
C PRO A 210 -11.91 2.06 -6.40
N GLN A 211 -11.88 1.32 -5.29
CA GLN A 211 -12.29 1.80 -3.97
C GLN A 211 -11.27 2.72 -3.29
N TRP A 212 -10.05 2.83 -3.85
CA TRP A 212 -9.03 3.74 -3.32
C TRP A 212 -9.33 5.18 -3.73
N LYS A 213 -9.01 6.12 -2.84
CA LYS A 213 -9.40 7.53 -2.97
C LYS A 213 -8.24 8.36 -3.47
N LYS A 214 -8.42 8.96 -4.65
CA LYS A 214 -7.46 9.88 -5.25
C LYS A 214 -7.43 11.23 -4.52
N ILE A 215 -6.24 11.74 -4.21
CA ILE A 215 -5.98 13.08 -3.67
C ILE A 215 -5.37 13.95 -4.77
N THR A 216 -6.07 15.02 -5.15
CA THR A 216 -5.67 15.94 -6.22
C THR A 216 -5.11 17.25 -5.66
N ARG A 217 -4.30 17.97 -6.47
CA ARG A 217 -3.78 19.30 -6.08
C ARG A 217 -4.87 20.36 -5.88
N LYS A 218 -6.06 20.16 -6.44
CA LYS A 218 -7.23 21.05 -6.31
C LYS A 218 -7.89 21.01 -4.93
N MET A 219 -7.30 20.31 -3.95
CA MET A 219 -7.62 20.52 -2.53
C MET A 219 -7.11 21.91 -2.07
N GLN A 220 -7.65 22.99 -2.66
CA GLN A 220 -7.68 24.31 -2.03
C GLN A 220 -8.62 24.19 -0.84
#